data_AF-A0A9X9A2M4-F1
#
_entry.id   AF-A0A9X9A2M4-F1
#
_cell.length_a   1.000
_cell.length_b   1.000
_cell.length_c   1.000
_cell.angle_alpha   90.00
_cell.angle_beta   90.00
_cell.angle_gamma   90.00
#
_symmetry.space_group_name_H-M   'P 1'
#
loop_
_entity.id
_entity.type
_entity.pdbx_description
1 polymer ?
#
loop_
_entity_poly.entity_id
_entity_poly.type
_entity_poly.pdbx_seq_one_letter_code
_entity_poly.pdbx_strand_id
1 'polypeptide(L)'
;VHTAFLVPNSYNELLMRRTAFETWSYATDGVMSRLSDYARSRLTGWYVSKYFYKKFDAQFPDKITSYYEEARDNHLFLSVVQRDPQINRSTESMLNT
;
A
#
# COMPACT_ATOMS: atom_id res chain seq x y z
N VAL A 1 -8.88 13.69 -4.56
CA VAL A 1 -8.16 12.40 -4.46
C VAL A 1 -6.70 12.64 -4.12
N HIS A 2 -6.16 11.95 -3.11
CA HIS A 2 -4.76 12.07 -2.68
C HIS A 2 -3.80 11.51 -3.76
N THR A 3 -2.67 12.17 -4.04
CA THR A 3 -1.72 11.74 -5.10
C THR A 3 -1.02 10.42 -4.80
N ALA A 4 -1.10 9.91 -3.56
CA ALA A 4 -0.66 8.54 -3.24
C ALA A 4 -1.39 7.47 -4.08
N PHE A 5 -2.60 7.75 -4.60
CA PHE A 5 -3.30 6.89 -5.56
C PHE A 5 -2.87 7.09 -7.02
N LEU A 6 -2.16 8.17 -7.35
CA LEU A 6 -1.73 8.46 -8.73
C LEU A 6 -0.83 7.34 -9.25
N VAL A 7 -1.16 6.74 -10.39
CA VAL A 7 -0.25 5.84 -11.12
C VAL A 7 0.66 6.70 -12.00
N PRO A 8 1.96 6.84 -11.65
CA PRO A 8 2.84 7.74 -12.37
C PRO A 8 3.35 7.09 -13.67
N ASN A 9 3.23 7.81 -14.78
CA ASN A 9 3.75 7.48 -16.12
C ASN A 9 4.78 8.51 -16.61
N SER A 10 5.11 9.51 -15.81
CA SER A 10 6.11 10.53 -16.14
C SER A 10 6.90 10.99 -14.91
N TYR A 11 8.06 11.64 -15.16
CA TYR A 11 8.85 12.28 -14.11
C TYR A 11 8.04 13.33 -13.33
N ASN A 12 7.22 14.12 -14.02
CA ASN A 12 6.40 15.14 -13.39
C ASN A 12 5.37 14.54 -12.43
N GLU A 13 4.76 13.41 -12.78
CA GLU A 13 3.82 12.71 -11.90
C GLU A 13 4.52 12.05 -10.70
N LEU A 14 5.77 11.61 -10.86
CA LEU A 14 6.59 11.20 -9.71
C LEU A 14 6.86 12.37 -8.76
N LEU A 15 7.16 13.56 -9.29
CA LEU A 15 7.32 14.77 -8.48
C LEU A 15 6.02 15.14 -7.75
N MET A 16 4.86 15.04 -8.40
CA MET A 16 3.56 15.28 -7.74
C MET A 16 3.31 14.34 -6.56
N ARG A 17 3.72 13.06 -6.69
CA ARG A 17 3.66 12.12 -5.57
C ARG A 17 4.61 12.56 -4.46
N ARG A 18 5.87 12.84 -4.79
CA ARG A 18 6.89 13.31 -3.84
C ARG A 18 6.41 14.51 -3.04
N THR A 19 5.88 15.55 -3.69
CA THR A 19 5.41 16.77 -3.03
C THR A 19 4.33 16.49 -1.99
N ALA A 20 3.41 15.54 -2.24
CA ALA A 20 2.38 15.20 -1.27
C ALA A 20 2.95 14.49 -0.04
N PHE A 21 3.89 13.54 -0.22
CA PHE A 21 4.57 12.89 0.90
C PHE A 21 5.43 13.88 1.70
N GLU A 22 6.16 14.78 1.03
CA GLU A 22 6.95 15.82 1.68
C GLU A 22 6.07 16.79 2.48
N THR A 23 4.91 17.18 1.93
CA THR A 23 3.95 18.05 2.63
C THR A 23 3.53 17.46 3.98
N TRP A 24 3.18 16.16 4.01
CA TRP A 24 2.80 15.47 5.24
C TRP A 24 3.99 15.21 6.16
N SER A 25 5.16 14.92 5.61
CA SER A 25 6.39 14.80 6.38
C SER A 25 6.70 16.11 7.11
N TYR A 26 6.64 17.26 6.42
CA TYR A 26 6.88 18.56 7.03
C TYR A 26 5.80 18.94 8.04
N ALA A 27 4.52 18.67 7.74
CA ALA A 27 3.42 18.96 8.66
C ALA A 27 3.48 18.16 9.98
N THR A 28 4.24 17.07 9.99
CA THR A 28 4.38 16.19 11.17
C THR A 28 5.80 16.17 11.72
N ASP A 29 6.67 17.12 11.32
CA ASP A 29 8.09 17.13 11.67
C ASP A 29 8.80 15.79 11.45
N GLY A 30 8.32 15.00 10.49
CA GLY A 30 8.80 13.67 10.17
C GLY A 30 8.52 12.58 11.21
N VAL A 31 7.78 12.85 12.30
CA VAL A 31 7.58 11.85 13.36
C VAL A 31 6.49 10.82 13.03
N MET A 32 5.61 11.11 12.07
CA MET A 32 4.52 10.21 11.68
C MET A 32 4.89 9.33 10.47
N SER A 33 5.57 8.21 10.72
CA SER A 33 6.00 7.28 9.66
C SER A 33 4.92 6.35 9.09
N ARG A 34 3.69 6.41 9.62
CA ARG A 34 2.56 5.51 9.30
C ARG A 34 1.29 6.25 8.92
N LEU A 35 1.44 7.42 8.30
CA LEU A 35 0.33 8.11 7.67
C LEU A 35 -0.28 7.24 6.56
N SER A 36 -1.57 7.46 6.29
CA SER A 36 -2.32 6.59 5.39
C SER A 36 -1.82 6.62 3.95
N ASP A 37 -1.14 7.70 3.52
CA ASP A 37 -0.49 7.82 2.22
C ASP A 37 0.52 6.70 1.94
N TYR A 38 1.23 6.21 2.97
CA TYR A 38 2.10 5.02 2.87
C TYR A 38 1.31 3.77 2.43
N ALA A 39 0.19 3.48 3.09
CA ALA A 39 -0.64 2.31 2.77
C ALA A 39 -1.36 2.47 1.41
N ARG A 40 -1.82 3.68 1.08
CA ARG A 40 -2.40 4.02 -0.23
C ARG A 40 -1.39 3.83 -1.36
N SER A 41 -0.12 4.20 -1.13
CA SER A 41 0.98 3.97 -2.07
C SER A 41 1.19 2.49 -2.35
N ARG A 42 1.15 1.65 -1.30
CA ARG A 42 1.26 0.19 -1.44
C ARG A 42 0.11 -0.40 -2.25
N LEU A 43 -1.13 0.02 -1.97
CA LEU A 43 -2.31 -0.40 -2.73
C LEU A 43 -2.21 -0.01 -4.22
N THR A 44 -1.71 1.20 -4.49
CA THR A 44 -1.48 1.67 -5.87
C THR A 44 -0.45 0.80 -6.59
N GLY A 45 0.63 0.39 -5.91
CA GLY A 45 1.60 -0.54 -6.47
C GLY A 45 0.99 -1.90 -6.84
N TRP A 46 0.10 -2.44 -6.01
CA TRP A 46 -0.63 -3.67 -6.35
C TRP A 46 -1.63 -3.48 -7.49
N TYR A 47 -2.32 -2.34 -7.53
CA TYR A 47 -3.20 -2.01 -8.66
C TYR A 47 -2.44 -1.97 -9.99
N VAL A 48 -1.25 -1.36 -10.02
CA VAL A 48 -0.40 -1.29 -11.23
C VAL A 48 0.11 -2.67 -11.65
N SER A 49 0.51 -3.49 -10.68
CA SER A 49 1.09 -4.82 -10.93
C SER A 49 0.05 -5.95 -10.97
N LYS A 50 -1.25 -5.62 -10.96
CA LYS A 50 -2.34 -6.58 -10.71
C LYS A 50 -2.32 -7.84 -11.59
N TYR A 51 -1.96 -7.70 -12.86
CA TYR A 51 -1.90 -8.83 -13.79
C TYR A 51 -0.79 -9.83 -13.49
N PHE A 52 0.29 -9.40 -12.83
CA PHE A 52 1.37 -10.30 -12.39
C PHE A 52 0.88 -11.36 -11.38
N TYR A 53 -0.17 -11.02 -10.63
CA TYR A 53 -0.74 -11.88 -9.59
C TYR A 53 -1.79 -12.86 -10.12
N LYS A 54 -2.18 -12.79 -11.40
CA LYS A 54 -3.11 -13.76 -12.02
C LYS A 54 -2.67 -15.21 -11.87
N LYS A 55 -1.35 -15.45 -11.82
CA LYS A 55 -0.77 -16.80 -11.65
C LYS A 55 -1.05 -17.42 -10.27
N PHE A 56 -1.40 -16.60 -9.28
CA PHE A 56 -1.72 -17.05 -7.93
C PHE A 56 -3.23 -17.04 -7.67
N ASP A 57 -3.95 -16.06 -8.21
CA ASP A 57 -5.40 -15.97 -8.17
C ASP A 57 -5.89 -15.26 -9.44
N ALA A 58 -6.65 -15.98 -10.28
CA ALA A 58 -7.16 -15.49 -11.56
C ALA A 58 -8.07 -14.27 -11.41
N GLN A 59 -8.76 -14.14 -10.27
CA GLN A 59 -9.68 -13.03 -9.95
C GLN A 59 -8.99 -11.87 -9.23
N PHE A 60 -7.71 -12.01 -8.87
CA PHE A 60 -6.97 -10.96 -8.15
C PHE A 60 -7.04 -9.59 -8.82
N PRO A 61 -6.89 -9.46 -10.16
CA PRO A 61 -6.96 -8.16 -10.83
C PRO A 61 -8.28 -7.42 -10.62
N ASP A 62 -9.39 -8.13 -10.60
CA ASP A 62 -10.71 -7.53 -10.45
C ASP A 62 -10.95 -7.14 -8.99
N LYS A 63 -10.55 -8.02 -8.05
CA LYS A 63 -10.61 -7.76 -6.60
C LYS A 63 -9.81 -6.51 -6.24
N ILE A 64 -8.55 -6.43 -6.68
CA ILE A 64 -7.68 -5.30 -6.33
C ILE A 64 -8.07 -4.00 -7.06
N THR A 65 -8.61 -4.10 -8.29
CA THR A 65 -9.16 -2.94 -9.01
C THR A 65 -10.33 -2.35 -8.24
N SER A 66 -11.29 -3.18 -7.86
CA SER A 66 -12.47 -2.75 -7.09
C SER A 66 -12.07 -2.07 -5.79
N TYR A 67 -11.14 -2.67 -5.03
CA TYR A 67 -10.68 -2.10 -3.77
C TYR A 67 -9.86 -0.81 -3.94
N TYR A 68 -9.02 -0.73 -4.98
CA TYR A 68 -8.28 0.48 -5.29
C TYR A 68 -9.22 1.64 -5.65
N GLU A 69 -10.24 1.39 -6.47
CA GLU A 69 -11.23 2.41 -6.88
C GLU A 69 -12.05 2.87 -5.68
N GLU A 70 -12.56 1.95 -4.85
CA GLU A 70 -13.27 2.28 -3.62
C GLU A 70 -12.41 3.13 -2.67
N ALA A 71 -11.16 2.71 -2.43
CA ALA A 71 -10.26 3.43 -1.54
C ALA A 71 -9.91 4.82 -2.06
N ARG A 72 -9.71 4.95 -3.38
CA ARG A 72 -9.38 6.21 -4.07
C ARG A 72 -10.57 7.18 -4.02
N ASP A 73 -11.75 6.70 -4.39
CA ASP A 73 -12.94 7.52 -4.60
C ASP A 73 -13.54 7.97 -3.26
N ASN A 74 -13.48 7.10 -2.24
CA ASN A 74 -13.97 7.39 -0.88
C ASN A 74 -12.89 7.96 0.06
N HIS A 75 -11.66 8.19 -0.43
CA HIS A 75 -10.55 8.73 0.37
C HIS A 75 -10.27 7.91 1.65
N LEU A 76 -10.43 6.59 1.59
CA LEU A 76 -10.35 5.72 2.76
C LEU A 76 -9.02 5.88 3.51
N PHE A 77 -9.09 5.82 4.84
CA PHE A 77 -7.91 5.72 5.69
C PHE A 77 -7.45 4.27 5.72
N LEU A 78 -6.24 4.03 5.23
CA LEU A 78 -5.65 2.70 5.11
C LEU A 78 -4.46 2.55 6.07
N SER A 79 -4.36 1.39 6.68
CA SER A 79 -3.19 0.94 7.43
C SER A 79 -2.78 -0.46 6.95
N VAL A 80 -1.59 -0.91 7.31
CA VAL A 80 -1.07 -2.22 6.92
C VAL A 80 -0.64 -3.01 8.14
N VAL A 81 -1.03 -4.28 8.16
CA VAL A 81 -0.52 -5.30 9.07
C VAL A 81 0.33 -6.25 8.23
N GLN A 82 1.59 -6.46 8.63
CA GLN A 82 2.55 -7.32 7.90
C GLN A 82 3.25 -8.35 8.79
N ARG A 83 3.16 -8.18 10.11
CA ARG A 83 3.77 -9.10 11.06
C ARG A 83 2.70 -10.04 11.57
N ASP A 84 3.01 -11.32 11.52
CA ASP A 84 2.21 -12.32 12.21
C ASP A 84 2.30 -12.11 13.72
N PRO A 85 1.27 -12.52 14.48
CA PRO A 85 1.34 -12.54 15.93
C PRO A 85 2.56 -13.34 16.40
N GLN A 86 3.28 -12.79 17.36
CA GLN A 86 4.35 -13.53 18.00
C GLN A 86 3.74 -14.65 18.86
N ILE A 87 3.99 -15.91 18.48
CA ILE A 87 3.49 -17.09 19.20
C ILE A 87 4.46 -17.42 20.34
N ASN A 88 5.19 -18.54 20.26
CA ASN A 88 6.11 -18.96 21.31
C ASN A 88 7.54 -19.03 20.74
N ARG A 89 8.46 -18.25 21.33
CA ARG A 89 9.88 -18.25 20.95
C ARG A 89 10.70 -19.33 21.68
N SER A 90 10.13 -20.06 22.65
CA SER A 90 10.84 -21.14 23.36
C SER A 90 10.74 -22.50 22.68
N THR A 91 9.83 -22.67 21.71
CA THR A 91 9.65 -23.89 20.92
C THR A 91 9.93 -23.62 19.45
N GLU A 92 11.16 -23.21 19.11
CA GLU A 92 11.68 -23.32 17.73
C GLU A 92 12.26 -24.73 17.53
N SER A 93 11.38 -25.72 17.57
CA SER A 93 11.66 -27.10 17.17
C SER A 93 10.33 -27.75 16.88
N MET A 94 10.19 -28.26 15.65
CA MET A 94 9.04 -28.99 15.10
C MET A 94 7.91 -28.14 14.49
N LEU A 95 8.03 -27.86 13.18
CA LEU A 95 6.99 -27.70 12.14
C LEU A 95 7.79 -27.34 10.86
N ASN A 96 8.03 -28.18 9.84
CA ASN A 96 7.17 -29.10 9.08
C ASN A 96 8.08 -30.08 8.30
N THR A 97 7.97 -31.41 8.43
CA THR A 97 7.14 -32.29 7.56
C THR A 97 6.01 -31.61 6.82
#